data_AF-A0AAP3FFW5-F1
#
_entry.id   AF-A0AAP3FFW5-F1
#
_cell.length_a   1.000
_cell.length_b   1.000
_cell.length_c   1.000
_cell.angle_alpha   90.00
_cell.angle_beta   90.00
_cell.angle_gamma   90.00
#
_symmetry.space_group_name_H-M   'P 1'
#
loop_
_entity.id
_entity.type
_entity.pdbx_description
1 polymer ?
#
loop_
_entity_poly.entity_id
_entity_poly.type
_entity_poly.pdbx_seq_one_letter_code
_entity_poly.pdbx_strand_id
1 'polypeptide(L)' 'MESKEYFEKVMQDHNQNRKGRSLRKYCKDEAVDYDWLIQYKKNYRLLFQGLS' A
#
# COMPACT_ATOMS: atom_id res chain seq x y z
N MET A 1 -5.67 11.51 -8.84
CA MET A 1 -6.26 10.15 -8.88
C MET A 1 -5.19 9.07 -9.05
N GLU A 2 -4.04 9.36 -9.66
CA GLU A 2 -2.92 8.42 -9.83
C GLU A 2 -2.42 7.73 -8.54
N SER A 3 -2.25 8.48 -7.45
CA SER A 3 -1.66 7.93 -6.21
C SER A 3 -2.57 6.93 -5.48
N LYS A 4 -3.89 7.05 -5.64
CA LYS A 4 -4.87 6.11 -5.04
C LYS A 4 -4.86 4.80 -5.81
N GLU A 5 -4.98 4.88 -7.13
CA GLU A 5 -4.99 3.71 -8.01
C GLU A 5 -3.68 2.93 -7.92
N TYR A 6 -2.54 3.63 -7.84
CA TYR A 6 -1.24 3.02 -7.59
C TYR A 6 -1.20 2.30 -6.23
N PHE A 7 -1.66 2.94 -5.16
CA PHE A 7 -1.72 2.32 -3.83
C PHE A 7 -2.62 1.07 -3.81
N GLU A 8 -3.83 1.16 -4.40
CA GLU A 8 -4.77 0.05 -4.47
C GLU A 8 -4.20 -1.12 -5.27
N LYS A 9 -3.57 -0.84 -6.42
CA LYS A 9 -2.90 -1.86 -7.23
C LYS A 9 -1.78 -2.55 -6.46
N VAL A 10 -0.91 -1.80 -5.78
CA VAL A 10 0.19 -2.36 -4.98
C VAL A 10 -0.33 -3.22 -3.81
N MET A 11 -1.39 -2.76 -3.13
CA MET A 11 -1.99 -3.53 -2.04
C MET A 11 -2.69 -4.80 -2.54
N GLN A 12 -3.33 -4.73 -3.70
CA GLN A 12 -3.97 -5.87 -4.35
C GLN A 12 -2.94 -6.90 -4.80
N ASP A 13 -1.88 -6.46 -5.50
CA ASP A 13 -0.82 -7.34 -5.98
C ASP A 13 -0.09 -8.00 -4.81
N HIS A 14 0.24 -7.24 -3.76
CA HIS A 14 0.79 -7.80 -2.53
C HIS A 14 -0.12 -8.86 -1.91
N ASN A 15 -1.44 -8.64 -1.89
CA ASN A 15 -2.38 -9.59 -1.30
C ASN A 15 -2.51 -10.87 -2.13
N GLN A 16 -2.46 -10.77 -3.47
CA GLN A 16 -2.48 -11.93 -4.37
C GLN A 16 -1.15 -12.69 -4.35
N ASN A 17 -0.03 -11.97 -4.27
CA ASN A 17 1.33 -12.52 -4.28
C ASN A 17 1.91 -12.71 -2.87
N ARG A 18 1.03 -12.73 -1.85
CA ARG A 18 1.41 -12.64 -0.44
C ARG A 18 2.35 -13.75 0.00
N LYS A 19 2.25 -14.98 -0.54
CA LYS A 19 3.20 -16.13 -0.40
C LYS A 19 4.03 -16.20 0.91
N GLY A 20 3.47 -15.78 2.06
CA GLY A 20 4.21 -15.59 3.32
C GLY A 20 5.21 -14.42 3.40
N ARG A 21 5.35 -13.60 2.36
CA ARG A 21 6.18 -12.39 2.33
C ARG A 21 5.51 -11.26 3.12
N SER A 22 6.31 -10.55 3.93
CA SER A 22 5.88 -9.29 4.54
C SER A 22 5.80 -8.18 3.49
N LEU A 23 4.91 -7.21 3.72
CA LEU A 23 4.75 -6.05 2.84
C LEU A 23 6.08 -5.30 2.61
N ARG A 24 6.91 -5.19 3.64
CA ARG A 24 8.25 -4.58 3.55
C ARG A 24 9.18 -5.36 2.61
N LYS A 25 9.13 -6.70 2.65
CA LYS A 25 9.93 -7.54 1.76
C LYS A 25 9.44 -7.48 0.32
N TYR A 26 8.11 -7.45 0.12
CA TYR A 26 7.49 -7.23 -1.18
C TYR A 26 7.90 -5.87 -1.77
N CYS A 27 7.86 -4.79 -0.98
CA CYS A 27 8.26 -3.47 -1.44
C CYS A 27 9.73 -3.41 -1.87
N LYS A 28 10.62 -4.11 -1.16
CA LYS A 28 12.04 -4.20 -1.52
C LYS A 28 12.28 -4.97 -2.83
N ASP A 29 11.50 -6.02 -3.08
CA ASP A 29 11.60 -6.90 -4.26
C ASP A 29 11.09 -6.21 -5.53
N GLU A 30 9.97 -5.49 -5.39
CA GLU A 30 9.27 -4.78 -6.48
C GLU A 30 9.73 -3.33 -6.65
N ALA A 31 10.80 -2.92 -5.94
CA ALA A 31 11.30 -1.54 -5.88
C ALA A 31 10.23 -0.49 -5.56
N VAL A 32 9.24 -0.86 -4.76
CA VAL A 32 8.20 0.04 -4.26
C VAL A 32 8.73 0.79 -3.05
N ASP A 33 8.47 2.09 -3.00
CA ASP A 33 8.83 2.92 -1.86
C ASP A 33 7.92 2.60 -0.64
N TYR A 34 8.49 1.87 0.32
CA TYR A 34 7.77 1.46 1.52
C TYR A 34 7.39 2.64 2.41
N ASP A 35 8.22 3.69 2.47
CA ASP A 35 7.99 4.84 3.33
C ASP A 35 6.80 5.65 2.81
N TRP A 36 6.78 5.90 1.50
CA TRP A 36 5.63 6.50 0.82
C TRP A 36 4.35 5.69 1.08
N LEU A 37 4.41 4.36 0.97
CA LEU A 37 3.24 3.49 1.09
C LEU A 37 2.64 3.49 2.51
N ILE A 38 3.48 3.51 3.54
CA ILE A 38 3.03 3.62 4.94
C ILE A 38 2.47 5.01 5.23
N GLN A 39 3.10 6.07 4.74
CA GLN A 39 2.58 7.43 4.89
C GLN A 39 1.24 7.60 4.16
N TYR A 40 1.13 7.09 2.94
CA TYR A 40 -0.11 7.11 2.17
C TYR A 40 -1.21 6.31 2.88
N LYS A 41 -0.91 5.11 3.39
CA LYS A 41 -1.87 4.30 4.15
C LYS A 41 -2.38 5.01 5.41
N LYS A 42 -1.51 5.74 6.13
CA LYS A 42 -1.92 6.53 7.30
C LYS A 42 -2.89 7.64 6.89
N ASN A 43 -2.54 8.41 5.86
CA ASN A 43 -3.40 9.48 5.33
C ASN A 43 -4.72 8.92 4.79
N TYR A 44 -4.68 7.79 4.07
CA TYR A 44 -5.85 7.10 3.54
C TYR A 44 -6.78 6.65 4.68
N ARG A 45 -6.25 6.04 5.75
CA ARG A 45 -7.06 5.65 6.91
C ARG A 45 -7.72 6.86 7.58
N LEU A 46 -7.02 7.98 7.70
CA LEU A 46 -7.57 9.20 8.29
C LEU A 46 -8.69 9.79 7.42
N LEU A 47 -8.53 9.78 6.09
CA LEU A 47 -9.56 10.23 5.15
C LEU A 47 -10.84 9.39 5.22
N PHE A 48 -10.73 8.08 5.47
CA PHE A 48 -11.89 7.19 5.61
C PHE A 48 -12.47 7.12 7.04
N GLN A 49 -11.72 7.49 8.07
CA GLN A 49 -12.22 7.57 9.45
C GLN A 49 -13.01 8.85 9.74
N GLY A 50 -12.90 9.89 8.90
CA GLY A 50 -13.71 11.11 9.00
C GLY A 50 -15.06 11.07 8.28
N LEU A 51 -15.45 9.92 7.73
CA LEU A 51 -16.69 9.72 6.96
C LEU A 51 -17.74 8.87 7.70
N SER A 52 -17.58 8.68 9.02
CA SER A 52 -18.53 7.92 9.85
C SER A 52 -19.37 8.80 10.76
#